data_AF-A0A945QT19-F1
#
_entry.id   AF-A0A945QT19-F1
#
_cell.length_a   1.000
_cell.length_b   1.000
_cell.length_c   1.000
_cell.angle_alpha   90.00
_cell.angle_beta   90.00
_cell.angle_gamma   90.00
#
_symmetry.space_group_name_H-M   'P 1'
#
loop_
_entity.id
_entity.type
_entity.pdbx_description
1 polymer ?
#
loop_
_entity_poly.entity_id
_entity_poly.type
_entity_poly.pdbx_seq_one_letter_code
_entity_poly.pdbx_strand_id
1 'polypeptide(L)'
;MVEGNPKITSWTGRDGALGYLDWWPISLGFNNLEWPFSDPQVRRAINFAVNRDQLVEVGWQGSGTPAKVPFPAFPPIRRFTDGIQDLIEQSGVGVYDIEKSAGLMEAGGWQKNGAGMWEKDGKTVKMAINIFGGFQDIGQVLVVQLQRAGFDASFRQISDAYDQMSQGEARAYITGHAGSVRDPYFTMRLYHSRFVQPTGTAAEHFWRWKNTDYDALVDEMGRTAPDDPRLHELFREAMAIWLNEMPSVPLLQWYHRIPHNETYWTNWPSAENPYINSAYWHRTWLLVLLGLQPAQT
;
A
#
# COMPACT_ATOMS: atom_id res chain seq x y z
N MET A 1 -8.24 22.02 -9.61
CA MET A 1 -9.58 21.69 -10.18
C MET A 1 -10.70 22.34 -9.35
N VAL A 2 -10.74 22.13 -8.03
CA VAL A 2 -11.72 22.75 -7.11
C VAL A 2 -11.58 24.29 -7.01
N GLU A 3 -10.35 24.81 -7.00
CA GLU A 3 -10.10 26.26 -6.93
C GLU A 3 -10.64 27.03 -8.15
N GLY A 4 -10.64 26.39 -9.33
CA GLY A 4 -11.01 27.03 -10.60
C GLY A 4 -12.50 27.12 -10.88
N ASN A 5 -13.37 26.53 -10.04
CA ASN A 5 -14.81 26.56 -10.24
C ASN A 5 -15.56 26.58 -8.89
N PRO A 6 -16.35 27.63 -8.59
CA PRO A 6 -17.03 27.75 -7.31
C PRO A 6 -18.13 26.72 -7.06
N LYS A 7 -18.56 26.00 -8.11
CA LYS A 7 -19.55 24.92 -8.02
C LYS A 7 -18.93 23.54 -7.87
N ILE A 8 -17.60 23.45 -7.74
CA ILE A 8 -16.91 22.19 -7.48
C ILE A 8 -16.49 22.15 -6.02
N THR A 9 -16.88 21.09 -5.32
CA THR A 9 -16.50 20.79 -3.94
C THR A 9 -15.81 19.42 -3.89
N SER A 10 -15.37 19.03 -2.70
CA SER A 10 -14.74 17.74 -2.42
C SER A 10 -15.12 17.31 -1.00
N TRP A 11 -14.55 16.22 -0.49
CA TRP A 11 -14.81 15.75 0.87
C TRP A 11 -14.58 16.81 1.94
N THR A 12 -13.51 17.59 1.81
CA THR A 12 -13.17 18.69 2.73
C THR A 12 -13.76 20.03 2.28
N GLY A 13 -14.79 20.00 1.43
CA GLY A 13 -15.32 21.18 0.77
C GLY A 13 -14.32 21.71 -0.26
N ARG A 14 -13.84 22.94 -0.06
CA ARG A 14 -12.94 23.62 -1.01
C ARG A 14 -11.52 23.83 -0.50
N ASP A 15 -11.27 23.49 0.77
CA ASP A 15 -10.00 23.71 1.46
C ASP A 15 -9.31 22.38 1.81
N GLY A 16 -7.99 22.39 1.93
CA GLY A 16 -7.19 21.26 2.43
C GLY A 16 -7.02 20.08 1.46
N ALA A 17 -6.61 18.92 2.01
CA ALA A 17 -6.45 17.69 1.23
C ALA A 17 -7.83 17.20 0.79
N LEU A 18 -8.11 17.30 -0.51
CA LEU A 18 -9.44 17.21 -1.15
C LEU A 18 -10.13 15.82 -1.08
N GLY A 19 -9.74 14.94 -0.15
CA GLY A 19 -10.21 13.56 -0.12
C GLY A 19 -10.42 13.02 1.28
N TYR A 20 -11.18 11.92 1.34
CA TYR A 20 -11.38 11.16 2.57
C TYR A 20 -10.43 9.97 2.64
N LEU A 21 -10.14 9.54 3.87
CA LEU A 21 -9.37 8.34 4.17
C LEU A 21 -9.97 7.12 3.46
N ASP A 22 -9.23 6.54 2.51
CA ASP A 22 -9.66 5.34 1.83
C ASP A 22 -9.32 4.06 2.63
N TRP A 23 -10.07 3.00 2.38
CA TRP A 23 -9.85 1.70 3.02
C TRP A 23 -8.64 0.93 2.44
N TRP A 24 -8.04 1.44 1.35
CA TRP A 24 -7.00 0.78 0.58
C TRP A 24 -5.61 1.45 0.77
N PRO A 25 -4.85 1.11 1.83
CA PRO A 25 -3.46 1.54 1.96
C PRO A 25 -2.61 0.85 0.88
N ILE A 26 -1.77 1.63 0.20
CA ILE A 26 -0.95 1.17 -0.93
C ILE A 26 0.46 0.79 -0.49
N SER A 27 1.08 -0.12 -1.24
CA SER A 27 2.42 -0.64 -1.01
C SER A 27 3.12 -0.93 -2.32
N LEU A 28 4.44 -0.92 -2.27
CA LEU A 28 5.29 -1.52 -3.29
C LEU A 28 5.33 -3.03 -3.01
N GLY A 29 4.62 -3.79 -3.82
CA GLY A 29 4.56 -5.24 -3.77
C GLY A 29 5.55 -5.90 -4.71
N PHE A 30 5.81 -7.18 -4.45
CA PHE A 30 6.76 -7.99 -5.19
C PHE A 30 6.21 -9.38 -5.46
N ASN A 31 6.68 -10.01 -6.53
CA ASN A 31 6.64 -11.48 -6.62
C ASN A 31 7.75 -12.04 -5.73
N ASN A 32 7.39 -12.46 -4.51
CA ASN A 32 8.34 -12.94 -3.50
C ASN A 32 8.91 -14.35 -3.78
N LEU A 33 8.50 -15.04 -4.86
CA LEU A 33 9.17 -16.28 -5.31
C LEU A 33 10.39 -16.00 -6.18
N GLU A 34 10.44 -14.81 -6.80
CA GLU A 34 11.41 -14.51 -7.85
C GLU A 34 12.59 -13.70 -7.33
N TRP A 35 13.78 -14.05 -7.77
CA TRP A 35 14.97 -13.24 -7.54
C TRP A 35 14.80 -11.84 -8.21
N PRO A 36 15.23 -10.74 -7.58
CA PRO A 36 15.94 -10.68 -6.29
C PRO A 36 15.00 -10.52 -5.08
N PHE A 37 13.70 -10.38 -5.32
CA PHE A 37 12.72 -10.10 -4.27
C PHE A 37 12.34 -11.31 -3.42
N SER A 38 12.85 -12.51 -3.72
CA SER A 38 12.78 -13.65 -2.80
C SER A 38 13.65 -13.46 -1.56
N ASP A 39 14.64 -12.58 -1.59
CA ASP A 39 15.47 -12.23 -0.44
C ASP A 39 14.81 -11.11 0.39
N PRO A 40 14.43 -11.37 1.66
CA PRO A 40 13.87 -10.34 2.54
C PRO A 40 14.84 -9.17 2.79
N GLN A 41 16.16 -9.37 2.73
CA GLN A 41 17.11 -8.28 2.93
C GLN A 41 17.01 -7.23 1.82
N VAL A 42 16.79 -7.66 0.56
CA VAL A 42 16.57 -6.75 -0.57
C VAL A 42 15.29 -5.93 -0.36
N ARG A 43 14.19 -6.57 0.07
CA ARG A 43 12.93 -5.87 0.36
C ARG A 43 13.06 -4.87 1.51
N ARG A 44 13.82 -5.22 2.55
CA ARG A 44 14.15 -4.31 3.66
C ARG A 44 15.04 -3.15 3.23
N ALA A 45 16.03 -3.37 2.38
CA ALA A 45 16.85 -2.29 1.82
C ALA A 45 15.98 -1.31 1.03
N ILE A 46 15.08 -1.82 0.19
CA ILE A 46 14.11 -1.00 -0.55
C ILE A 46 13.24 -0.16 0.39
N ASN A 47 12.81 -0.69 1.55
CA ASN A 47 12.06 0.12 2.53
C ASN A 47 12.83 1.38 2.98
N PHE A 48 14.13 1.26 3.25
CA PHE A 48 14.97 2.39 3.68
C PHE A 48 15.30 3.34 2.54
N ALA A 49 15.17 2.91 1.28
CA ALA A 49 15.33 3.77 0.11
C ALA A 49 14.13 4.69 -0.16
N VAL A 50 13.00 4.53 0.53
CA VAL A 50 11.75 5.25 0.23
C VAL A 50 11.44 6.34 1.26
N ASN A 51 11.46 7.59 0.80
CA ASN A 51 10.97 8.75 1.54
C ASN A 51 9.47 8.95 1.25
N ARG A 52 8.64 8.47 2.16
CA ARG A 52 7.17 8.49 2.05
C ARG A 52 6.58 9.89 2.16
N ASP A 53 7.18 10.76 2.99
CA ASP A 53 6.73 12.15 3.11
C ASP A 53 6.89 12.89 1.77
N GLN A 54 8.03 12.68 1.10
CA GLN A 54 8.25 13.24 -0.24
C GLN A 54 7.30 12.64 -1.28
N LEU A 55 6.91 11.36 -1.18
CA LEU A 55 5.88 10.80 -2.06
C LEU A 55 4.53 11.52 -1.87
N VAL A 56 4.14 11.84 -0.64
CA VAL A 56 2.91 12.59 -0.35
C VAL A 56 3.01 14.03 -0.83
N GLU A 57 4.09 14.73 -0.49
CA GLU A 57 4.29 16.15 -0.77
C GLU A 57 4.38 16.41 -2.28
N VAL A 58 5.26 15.66 -2.97
CA VAL A 58 5.54 15.89 -4.40
C VAL A 58 4.57 15.12 -5.28
N GLY A 59 4.34 13.84 -4.98
CA GLY A 59 3.50 12.98 -5.82
C GLY A 59 2.01 13.26 -5.66
N TRP A 60 1.53 13.48 -4.43
CA TRP A 60 0.11 13.67 -4.17
C TRP A 60 -0.29 15.05 -3.66
N GLN A 61 0.65 16.01 -3.60
CA GLN A 61 0.38 17.39 -3.19
C GLN A 61 -0.32 17.45 -1.82
N GLY A 62 0.14 16.66 -0.86
CA GLY A 62 -0.44 16.58 0.48
C GLY A 62 -1.69 15.69 0.60
N SER A 63 -2.15 15.08 -0.49
CA SER A 63 -3.41 14.29 -0.51
C SER A 63 -3.21 12.82 -0.14
N GLY A 64 -2.61 12.57 1.02
CA GLY A 64 -2.41 11.26 1.59
C GLY A 64 -1.52 11.33 2.82
N THR A 65 -1.26 10.20 3.46
CA THR A 65 -0.34 10.13 4.60
C THR A 65 0.58 8.91 4.47
N PRO A 66 1.78 8.90 5.06
CA PRO A 66 2.62 7.71 5.07
C PRO A 66 1.91 6.51 5.71
N ALA A 67 2.02 5.33 5.10
CA ALA A 67 1.61 4.07 5.69
C ALA A 67 2.83 3.28 6.16
N LYS A 68 2.70 2.62 7.32
CA LYS A 68 3.74 1.76 7.92
C LYS A 68 3.35 0.29 7.99
N VAL A 69 2.08 -0.03 7.74
CA VAL A 69 1.48 -1.37 7.84
C VAL A 69 0.40 -1.51 6.77
N PRO A 70 -0.02 -2.74 6.40
CA PRO A 70 -1.00 -2.98 5.34
C PRO A 70 -2.46 -2.68 5.75
N PHE A 71 -2.67 -1.85 6.79
CA PHE A 71 -3.99 -1.58 7.37
C PHE A 71 -4.39 -0.12 7.18
N PRO A 72 -5.68 0.16 6.90
CA PRO A 72 -6.15 1.53 6.84
C PRO A 72 -6.16 2.17 8.22
N ALA A 73 -6.01 3.50 8.31
CA ALA A 73 -5.97 4.22 9.58
C ALA A 73 -7.34 4.41 10.27
N PHE A 74 -8.28 3.49 10.10
CA PHE A 74 -9.62 3.59 10.69
C PHE A 74 -9.62 3.30 12.20
N PRO A 75 -10.46 3.97 13.01
CA PRO A 75 -10.51 3.75 14.46
C PRO A 75 -10.66 2.27 14.89
N PRO A 76 -11.54 1.45 14.26
CA PRO A 76 -11.74 0.07 14.69
C PRO A 76 -10.52 -0.85 14.54
N ILE A 77 -9.66 -0.61 13.55
CA ILE A 77 -8.43 -1.41 13.33
C ILE A 77 -7.25 -0.84 14.11
N ARG A 78 -7.26 0.46 14.44
CA ARG A 78 -6.18 1.11 15.22
C ARG A 78 -5.88 0.45 16.55
N ARG A 79 -6.90 -0.11 17.23
CA ARG A 79 -6.71 -0.89 18.47
C ARG A 79 -5.71 -2.05 18.35
N PHE A 80 -5.49 -2.57 17.14
CA PHE A 80 -4.48 -3.58 16.85
C PHE A 80 -3.13 -2.93 16.50
N THR A 81 -3.13 -1.98 15.56
CA THR A 81 -1.89 -1.35 15.08
C THR A 81 -1.18 -0.51 16.13
N ASP A 82 -1.91 0.06 17.09
CA ASP A 82 -1.35 0.79 18.22
C ASP A 82 -0.62 -0.16 19.19
N GLY A 83 -1.01 -1.43 19.25
CA GLY A 83 -0.39 -2.47 20.06
C GLY A 83 0.92 -3.06 19.50
N ILE A 84 1.42 -2.55 18.37
CA ILE A 84 2.64 -3.03 17.68
C ILE A 84 3.62 -1.91 17.32
N GLN A 85 3.50 -0.72 17.93
CA GLN A 85 4.37 0.42 17.60
C GLN A 85 5.85 0.12 17.85
N ASP A 86 6.17 -0.64 18.89
CA ASP A 86 7.52 -1.09 19.18
C ASP A 86 8.09 -2.03 18.09
N LEU A 87 7.25 -2.92 17.51
CA LEU A 87 7.66 -3.76 16.38
C LEU A 87 7.91 -2.91 15.12
N ILE A 88 7.06 -1.89 14.88
CA ILE A 88 7.22 -0.94 13.78
C ILE A 88 8.56 -0.20 13.93
N GLU A 89 8.86 0.34 15.11
CA GLU A 89 10.11 1.04 15.41
C GLU A 89 11.32 0.11 15.24
N GLN A 90 11.27 -1.10 15.79
CA GLN A 90 12.35 -2.09 15.69
C GLN A 90 12.63 -2.50 14.25
N SER A 91 11.59 -2.67 13.44
CA SER A 91 11.73 -3.04 12.03
C SER A 91 12.35 -1.94 11.17
N GLY A 92 12.16 -0.68 11.57
CA GLY A 92 12.52 0.51 10.79
C GLY A 92 11.62 0.75 9.57
N VAL A 93 10.44 0.13 9.50
CA VAL A 93 9.48 0.42 8.45
C VAL A 93 9.06 1.90 8.51
N GLY A 94 9.05 2.56 7.34
CA GLY A 94 8.76 4.00 7.28
C GLY A 94 9.96 4.92 7.50
N VAL A 95 11.11 4.41 7.94
CA VAL A 95 12.35 5.20 8.06
C VAL A 95 13.04 5.29 6.70
N TYR A 96 13.39 6.51 6.28
CA TYR A 96 14.20 6.77 5.09
C TYR A 96 15.67 6.95 5.47
N ASP A 97 16.53 6.08 4.97
CA ASP A 97 17.97 6.04 5.28
C ASP A 97 18.74 5.32 4.15
N ILE A 98 19.34 6.08 3.24
CA ILE A 98 20.09 5.52 2.10
C ILE A 98 21.30 4.71 2.57
N GLU A 99 21.97 5.12 3.65
CA GLU A 99 23.17 4.44 4.15
C GLU A 99 22.79 3.09 4.75
N LYS A 100 21.67 3.01 5.48
CA LYS A 100 21.14 1.74 5.97
C LYS A 100 20.65 0.84 4.83
N SER A 101 20.04 1.41 3.79
CA SER A 101 19.72 0.68 2.56
C SER A 101 20.99 0.08 1.95
N ALA A 102 22.06 0.86 1.81
CA ALA A 102 23.32 0.40 1.24
C ALA A 102 23.99 -0.68 2.10
N GLY A 103 24.06 -0.49 3.42
CA GLY A 103 24.63 -1.47 4.34
C GLY A 103 23.92 -2.83 4.32
N LEU A 104 22.60 -2.86 4.15
CA LEU A 104 21.85 -4.12 3.97
C LEU A 104 22.21 -4.81 2.66
N MET A 105 22.34 -4.05 1.57
CA MET A 105 22.75 -4.60 0.28
C MET A 105 24.20 -5.12 0.36
N GLU A 106 25.13 -4.37 0.94
CA GLU A 106 26.53 -4.80 1.09
C GLU A 106 26.66 -6.04 1.97
N ALA A 107 25.93 -6.12 3.10
CA ALA A 107 25.89 -7.30 3.96
C ALA A 107 25.33 -8.53 3.24
N GLY A 108 24.41 -8.33 2.29
CA GLY A 108 23.89 -9.36 1.40
C GLY A 108 24.86 -9.79 0.27
N GLY A 109 26.05 -9.20 0.21
CA GLY A 109 27.06 -9.47 -0.83
C GLY A 109 26.79 -8.77 -2.16
N TRP A 110 25.96 -7.72 -2.16
CA TRP A 110 25.72 -6.89 -3.34
C TRP A 110 26.81 -5.83 -3.50
N GLN A 111 27.13 -5.50 -4.74
CA GLN A 111 28.08 -4.43 -5.08
C GLN A 111 27.48 -3.54 -6.14
N LYS A 112 27.91 -2.28 -6.22
CA LYS A 112 27.48 -1.40 -7.32
C LYS A 112 28.29 -1.70 -8.58
N ASN A 113 27.60 -1.87 -9.69
CA ASN A 113 28.24 -1.99 -11.01
C ASN A 113 28.68 -0.62 -11.55
N GLY A 114 29.23 -0.59 -12.77
CA GLY A 114 29.72 0.65 -13.40
C GLY A 114 28.66 1.74 -13.61
N ALA A 115 27.37 1.39 -13.54
CA ALA A 115 26.25 2.34 -13.60
C ALA A 115 25.77 2.78 -12.20
N GLY A 116 26.43 2.35 -11.13
CA GLY A 116 26.03 2.65 -9.75
C GLY A 116 24.85 1.81 -9.23
N MET A 117 24.46 0.75 -9.94
CA MET A 117 23.32 -0.09 -9.59
C MET A 117 23.75 -1.37 -8.87
N TRP A 118 22.96 -1.82 -7.89
CA TRP A 118 23.21 -3.03 -7.13
C TRP A 118 23.22 -4.25 -8.03
N GLU A 119 24.29 -5.02 -7.94
CA GLU A 119 24.57 -6.21 -8.73
C GLU A 119 25.16 -7.31 -7.83
N LYS A 120 24.75 -8.54 -8.12
CA LYS A 120 25.29 -9.76 -7.50
C LYS A 120 25.32 -10.85 -8.55
N ASP A 121 26.44 -11.57 -8.63
CA ASP A 121 26.66 -12.65 -9.60
C ASP A 121 26.39 -12.22 -11.07
N GLY A 122 26.77 -10.99 -11.42
CA GLY A 122 26.59 -10.42 -12.76
C GLY A 122 25.14 -10.05 -13.12
N LYS A 123 24.21 -10.07 -12.14
CA LYS A 123 22.81 -9.69 -12.31
C LYS A 123 22.47 -8.45 -11.48
N THR A 124 21.95 -7.43 -12.15
CA THR A 124 21.50 -6.18 -11.52
C THR A 124 20.10 -6.33 -10.91
N VAL A 125 19.83 -5.65 -9.79
CA VAL A 125 18.47 -5.52 -9.24
C VAL A 125 17.63 -4.62 -10.13
N LYS A 126 16.84 -5.22 -11.02
CA LYS A 126 15.90 -4.52 -11.89
C LYS A 126 14.51 -4.48 -11.30
N MET A 127 13.93 -3.29 -11.22
CA MET A 127 12.59 -3.03 -10.70
C MET A 127 11.72 -2.36 -11.75
N ALA A 128 11.10 -3.15 -12.63
CA ALA A 128 10.06 -2.65 -13.53
C ALA A 128 8.71 -2.65 -12.79
N ILE A 129 8.34 -1.50 -12.23
CA ILE A 129 7.18 -1.35 -11.35
C ILE A 129 5.91 -1.20 -12.19
N ASN A 130 5.04 -2.20 -12.15
CA ASN A 130 3.72 -2.11 -12.76
C ASN A 130 2.79 -1.25 -11.89
N ILE A 131 2.08 -0.29 -12.49
CA ILE A 131 1.14 0.57 -11.79
C ILE A 131 -0.23 0.62 -12.48
N PHE A 132 -1.26 0.89 -11.70
CA PHE A 132 -2.60 1.25 -12.17
C PHE A 132 -2.73 2.76 -12.39
N GLY A 133 -3.79 3.19 -13.08
CA GLY A 133 -4.13 4.60 -13.21
C GLY A 133 -4.30 5.28 -11.85
N GLY A 134 -3.80 6.51 -11.71
CA GLY A 134 -3.82 7.28 -10.45
C GLY A 134 -2.54 7.19 -9.61
N PHE A 135 -1.58 6.33 -9.98
CA PHE A 135 -0.29 6.21 -9.28
C PHE A 135 0.92 6.74 -10.06
N GLN A 136 0.72 7.36 -11.24
CA GLN A 136 1.82 7.91 -12.04
C GLN A 136 2.61 8.97 -11.27
N ASP A 137 1.90 9.85 -10.55
CA ASP A 137 2.52 10.98 -9.86
C ASP A 137 3.50 10.53 -8.77
N ILE A 138 3.15 9.48 -8.00
CA ILE A 138 4.07 8.88 -7.02
C ILE A 138 5.10 7.97 -7.67
N GLY A 139 4.77 7.35 -8.81
CA GLY A 139 5.66 6.43 -9.53
C GLY A 139 6.96 7.11 -9.97
N GLN A 140 6.88 8.34 -10.49
CA GLN A 140 8.06 9.10 -10.89
C GLN A 140 8.98 9.43 -9.71
N VAL A 141 8.41 9.89 -8.59
CA VAL A 141 9.17 10.22 -7.38
C VAL A 141 9.83 8.97 -6.79
N LEU A 142 9.08 7.86 -6.72
CA LEU A 142 9.57 6.58 -6.22
C LEU A 142 10.74 6.05 -7.05
N VAL A 143 10.64 6.08 -8.38
CA VAL A 143 11.73 5.63 -9.28
C VAL A 143 13.00 6.44 -9.04
N VAL A 144 12.91 7.77 -8.92
CA VAL A 144 14.08 8.61 -8.65
C VAL A 144 14.72 8.26 -7.31
N GLN A 145 13.92 8.04 -6.26
CA GLN A 145 14.44 7.64 -4.94
C GLN A 145 15.15 6.28 -4.99
N LEU A 146 14.55 5.28 -5.65
CA LEU A 146 15.13 3.95 -5.81
C LEU A 146 16.42 3.96 -6.62
N GLN A 147 16.47 4.71 -7.72
CA GLN A 147 17.69 4.88 -8.53
C GLN A 147 18.82 5.55 -7.74
N ARG A 148 18.51 6.57 -6.92
CA ARG A 148 19.50 7.19 -6.02
C ARG A 148 20.06 6.20 -5.00
N ALA A 149 19.23 5.27 -4.52
CA ALA A 149 19.66 4.21 -3.63
C ALA A 149 20.38 3.05 -4.35
N GLY A 150 20.51 3.08 -5.69
CA GLY A 150 21.23 2.09 -6.49
C GLY A 150 20.35 0.96 -7.05
N PHE A 151 19.03 1.08 -7.06
CA PHE A 151 18.15 0.11 -7.70
C PHE A 151 17.82 0.54 -9.14
N ASP A 152 17.98 -0.36 -10.11
CA ASP A 152 17.63 -0.09 -11.53
C ASP A 152 16.10 -0.11 -11.69
N ALA A 153 15.47 1.00 -11.30
CA ALA A 153 14.02 1.14 -11.22
C ALA A 153 13.45 1.90 -12.42
N SER A 154 12.26 1.48 -12.84
CA SER A 154 11.39 2.16 -13.79
C SER A 154 9.93 1.85 -13.42
N PHE A 155 8.97 2.57 -13.99
CA PHE A 155 7.57 2.19 -13.86
C PHE A 155 6.90 2.16 -15.23
N ARG A 156 5.83 1.37 -15.33
CA ARG A 156 4.95 1.35 -16.49
C ARG A 156 3.50 1.25 -16.05
N GLN A 157 2.66 2.12 -16.62
CA GLN A 157 1.22 1.95 -16.51
C GLN A 157 0.75 1.03 -17.64
N ILE A 158 0.11 -0.07 -17.26
CA ILE A 158 -0.38 -1.07 -18.21
C ILE A 158 -1.83 -1.39 -17.89
N SER A 159 -2.64 -1.63 -18.93
CA SER A 159 -4.08 -1.89 -18.77
C SER A 159 -4.37 -3.26 -18.14
N ASP A 160 -3.46 -4.21 -18.30
CA ASP A 160 -3.52 -5.59 -17.79
C ASP A 160 -2.69 -5.77 -16.49
N ALA A 161 -2.42 -4.69 -15.74
CA ALA A 161 -1.55 -4.73 -14.55
C ALA A 161 -2.01 -5.79 -13.53
N TYR A 162 -3.31 -5.93 -13.35
CA TYR A 162 -3.89 -6.91 -12.43
C TYR A 162 -3.64 -8.34 -12.90
N ASP A 163 -3.79 -8.61 -14.20
CA ASP A 163 -3.55 -9.95 -14.76
C ASP A 163 -2.06 -10.31 -14.65
N GLN A 164 -1.15 -9.38 -14.93
CA GLN A 164 0.28 -9.63 -14.75
C GLN A 164 0.66 -9.86 -13.28
N MET A 165 0.00 -9.18 -12.34
CA MET A 165 0.16 -9.45 -10.90
C MET A 165 -0.40 -10.81 -10.52
N SER A 166 -1.59 -11.17 -11.01
CA SER A 166 -2.22 -12.48 -10.81
C SER A 166 -1.36 -13.62 -11.32
N GLN A 167 -0.81 -13.49 -12.53
CA GLN A 167 0.10 -14.48 -13.12
C GLN A 167 1.50 -14.44 -12.49
N GLY A 168 1.86 -13.39 -11.75
CA GLY A 168 3.20 -13.20 -11.16
C GLY A 168 4.27 -12.73 -12.14
N GLU A 169 3.89 -12.38 -13.36
CA GLU A 169 4.78 -11.78 -14.36
C GLU A 169 5.22 -10.37 -13.94
N ALA A 170 4.36 -9.66 -13.20
CA ALA A 170 4.73 -8.42 -12.52
C ALA A 170 5.61 -8.75 -11.31
N ARG A 171 6.94 -8.59 -11.45
CA ARG A 171 7.88 -8.83 -10.34
C ARG A 171 7.88 -7.74 -9.26
N ALA A 172 7.55 -6.50 -9.65
CA ALA A 172 7.34 -5.38 -8.75
C ALA A 172 6.10 -4.58 -9.21
N TYR A 173 5.30 -4.09 -8.26
CA TYR A 173 4.06 -3.38 -8.58
C TYR A 173 3.60 -2.47 -7.44
N ILE A 174 2.82 -1.44 -7.75
CA ILE A 174 2.08 -0.67 -6.74
C ILE A 174 0.64 -1.18 -6.69
N THR A 175 0.21 -1.63 -5.52
CA THR A 175 -1.18 -2.02 -5.24
C THR A 175 -1.50 -1.77 -3.78
N GLY A 176 -2.78 -1.83 -3.42
CA GLY A 176 -3.20 -1.76 -2.02
C GLY A 176 -3.71 -3.07 -1.45
N HIS A 177 -4.09 -3.00 -0.18
CA HIS A 177 -4.56 -4.14 0.61
C HIS A 177 -6.08 -4.15 0.71
N ALA A 178 -6.73 -5.01 -0.08
CA ALA A 178 -8.17 -5.17 -0.05
C ALA A 178 -8.60 -6.13 1.09
N GLY A 179 -8.51 -5.66 2.33
CA GLY A 179 -8.69 -6.49 3.53
C GLY A 179 -9.73 -5.98 4.51
N SER A 180 -9.55 -6.33 5.79
CA SER A 180 -10.46 -5.97 6.88
C SER A 180 -10.30 -4.50 7.30
N VAL A 181 -11.41 -3.89 7.72
CA VAL A 181 -11.46 -2.52 8.29
C VAL A 181 -11.77 -2.48 9.80
N ARG A 182 -12.10 -3.64 10.40
CA ARG A 182 -12.55 -3.78 11.81
C ARG A 182 -11.70 -4.72 12.66
N ASP A 183 -11.21 -5.77 12.05
CA ASP A 183 -10.32 -6.79 12.64
C ASP A 183 -9.11 -6.99 11.71
N PRO A 184 -8.05 -7.68 12.12
CA PRO A 184 -6.88 -7.84 11.25
C PRO A 184 -6.98 -8.99 10.23
N TYR A 185 -7.93 -9.92 10.40
CA TYR A 185 -7.85 -11.25 9.79
C TYR A 185 -7.80 -11.23 8.26
N PHE A 186 -8.74 -10.57 7.57
CA PHE A 186 -8.78 -10.64 6.10
C PHE A 186 -7.58 -9.96 5.44
N THR A 187 -7.00 -8.93 6.07
CA THR A 187 -5.77 -8.30 5.58
C THR A 187 -4.58 -9.23 5.76
N MET A 188 -4.44 -9.86 6.93
CA MET A 188 -3.33 -10.79 7.19
C MET A 188 -3.43 -12.03 6.28
N ARG A 189 -4.66 -12.50 6.01
CA ARG A 189 -4.94 -13.62 5.12
C ARG A 189 -4.45 -13.39 3.69
N LEU A 190 -4.37 -12.14 3.21
CA LEU A 190 -3.85 -11.84 1.87
C LEU A 190 -2.47 -12.46 1.62
N TYR A 191 -1.67 -12.61 2.67
CA TYR A 191 -0.28 -13.10 2.63
C TYR A 191 -0.15 -14.60 2.87
N HIS A 192 -1.24 -15.34 3.09
CA HIS A 192 -1.17 -16.76 3.41
C HIS A 192 -0.64 -17.58 2.22
N SER A 193 0.26 -18.52 2.47
CA SER A 193 0.89 -19.35 1.44
C SER A 193 -0.08 -20.19 0.58
N ARG A 194 -1.32 -20.41 1.04
CA ARG A 194 -2.36 -21.16 0.32
C ARG A 194 -2.73 -20.52 -1.02
N PHE A 195 -2.51 -19.21 -1.15
CA PHE A 195 -2.78 -18.47 -2.38
C PHE A 195 -1.59 -18.47 -3.34
N VAL A 196 -0.44 -18.99 -2.91
CA VAL A 196 0.78 -18.91 -3.71
C VAL A 196 0.77 -19.96 -4.80
N GLN A 197 0.73 -19.47 -6.03
CA GLN A 197 0.96 -20.27 -7.24
C GLN A 197 2.40 -20.06 -7.76
N PRO A 198 2.89 -20.92 -8.68
CA PRO A 198 4.09 -20.62 -9.47
C PRO A 198 3.88 -19.39 -10.37
N THR A 199 4.97 -18.71 -10.74
CA THR A 199 4.97 -17.68 -11.79
C THR A 199 4.43 -18.28 -13.10
N GLY A 200 3.60 -17.52 -13.82
CA GLY A 200 2.85 -17.97 -14.99
C GLY A 200 1.52 -18.67 -14.68
N THR A 201 1.12 -18.78 -13.40
CA THR A 201 -0.19 -19.31 -12.99
C THR A 201 -0.95 -18.30 -12.16
N ALA A 202 -2.20 -18.01 -12.55
CA ALA A 202 -3.06 -17.05 -11.88
C ALA A 202 -3.25 -17.41 -10.39
N ALA A 203 -2.93 -16.46 -9.51
CA ALA A 203 -3.17 -16.53 -8.08
C ALA A 203 -4.31 -15.57 -7.69
N GLU A 204 -5.06 -15.95 -6.66
CA GLU A 204 -6.09 -15.09 -6.03
C GLU A 204 -5.46 -13.84 -5.39
N HIS A 205 -4.26 -14.00 -4.81
CA HIS A 205 -3.50 -12.92 -4.19
C HIS A 205 -2.05 -12.91 -4.72
N PHE A 206 -1.52 -11.70 -4.94
CA PHE A 206 -0.34 -11.49 -5.81
C PHE A 206 1.01 -11.60 -5.10
N TRP A 207 1.02 -11.53 -3.78
CA TRP A 207 2.25 -11.35 -2.98
C TRP A 207 3.24 -12.49 -3.14
N ARG A 208 2.78 -13.72 -3.46
CA ARG A 208 3.66 -14.87 -3.73
C ARG A 208 4.71 -15.12 -2.62
N TRP A 209 4.35 -14.82 -1.38
CA TRP A 209 5.18 -14.98 -0.21
C TRP A 209 4.72 -16.17 0.63
N LYS A 210 5.65 -16.86 1.28
CA LYS A 210 5.36 -18.07 2.07
C LYS A 210 6.13 -18.01 3.38
N ASN A 211 5.42 -18.20 4.49
CA ASN A 211 6.00 -18.44 5.80
C ASN A 211 5.04 -19.31 6.61
N THR A 212 5.48 -20.50 7.03
CA THR A 212 4.62 -21.50 7.68
C THR A 212 4.16 -21.08 9.08
N ASP A 213 4.97 -20.32 9.80
CA ASP A 213 4.65 -19.85 11.15
C ASP A 213 3.59 -18.74 11.08
N TYR A 214 3.74 -17.83 10.11
CA TYR A 214 2.72 -16.84 9.78
C TYR A 214 1.40 -17.47 9.37
N ASP A 215 1.44 -18.50 8.51
CA ASP A 215 0.25 -19.21 8.07
C ASP A 215 -0.52 -19.82 9.27
N ALA A 216 0.19 -20.46 10.20
CA ALA A 216 -0.40 -21.05 11.39
C ALA A 216 -1.09 -20.01 12.28
N LEU A 217 -0.47 -18.85 12.47
CA LEU A 217 -1.04 -17.74 13.23
C LEU A 217 -2.32 -17.21 12.55
N VAL A 218 -2.30 -17.01 11.24
CA VAL A 218 -3.47 -16.55 10.48
C VAL A 218 -4.60 -17.58 10.49
N ASP A 219 -4.29 -18.87 10.44
CA ASP A 219 -5.27 -19.94 10.60
C ASP A 219 -5.94 -19.93 11.98
N GLU A 220 -5.19 -19.63 13.04
CA GLU A 220 -5.75 -19.47 14.38
C GLU A 220 -6.59 -18.20 14.51
N MET A 221 -6.16 -17.09 13.90
CA MET A 221 -6.96 -15.86 13.81
C MET A 221 -8.31 -16.12 13.14
N GLY A 222 -8.35 -16.93 12.08
CA GLY A 222 -9.58 -17.29 11.39
C GLY A 222 -10.57 -18.13 12.22
N ARG A 223 -10.13 -18.71 13.33
CA ARG A 223 -10.94 -19.47 14.31
C ARG A 223 -11.21 -18.70 15.59
N THR A 224 -10.67 -17.49 15.73
CA THR A 224 -10.75 -16.67 16.94
C THR A 224 -11.83 -15.60 16.76
N ALA A 225 -12.66 -15.39 17.78
CA ALA A 225 -13.73 -14.40 17.69
C ALA A 225 -13.15 -12.96 17.62
N PRO A 226 -13.78 -12.01 16.89
CA PRO A 226 -13.25 -10.65 16.72
C PRO A 226 -13.07 -9.82 18.01
N ASP A 227 -13.69 -10.25 19.10
CA ASP A 227 -13.66 -9.66 20.44
C ASP A 227 -12.84 -10.47 21.46
N ASP A 228 -12.31 -11.63 21.07
CA ASP A 228 -11.42 -12.43 21.91
C ASP A 228 -10.05 -11.74 22.05
N PRO A 229 -9.55 -11.48 23.28
CA PRO A 229 -8.24 -10.87 23.51
C PRO A 229 -7.08 -11.59 22.81
N ARG A 230 -7.16 -12.92 22.63
CA ARG A 230 -6.14 -13.72 21.91
C ARG A 230 -5.88 -13.21 20.49
N LEU A 231 -6.87 -12.57 19.85
CA LEU A 231 -6.69 -12.03 18.49
C LEU A 231 -5.61 -10.94 18.44
N HIS A 232 -5.40 -10.19 19.54
CA HIS A 232 -4.32 -9.20 19.63
C HIS A 232 -2.93 -9.85 19.70
N GLU A 233 -2.80 -10.95 20.45
CA GLU A 233 -1.55 -11.71 20.59
C GLU A 233 -1.15 -12.34 19.25
N LEU A 234 -2.09 -13.05 18.61
CA LEU A 234 -1.90 -13.65 17.29
C LEU A 234 -1.54 -12.62 16.22
N PHE A 235 -2.22 -11.47 16.23
CA PHE A 235 -1.92 -10.38 15.32
C PHE A 235 -0.51 -9.84 15.52
N ARG A 236 -0.10 -9.63 16.76
CA ARG A 236 1.22 -9.09 17.10
C ARG A 236 2.33 -10.05 16.67
N GLU A 237 2.18 -11.35 16.93
CA GLU A 237 3.13 -12.38 16.49
C GLU A 237 3.23 -12.45 14.96
N ALA A 238 2.09 -12.43 14.26
CA ALA A 238 2.07 -12.48 12.81
C ALA A 238 2.69 -11.21 12.20
N MET A 239 2.48 -10.05 12.81
CA MET A 239 3.10 -8.79 12.39
C MET A 239 4.60 -8.74 12.66
N ALA A 240 5.10 -9.39 13.71
CA ALA A 240 6.54 -9.49 13.94
C ALA A 240 7.23 -10.22 12.78
N ILE A 241 6.64 -11.33 12.30
CA ILE A 241 7.12 -12.05 11.11
C ILE A 241 7.00 -11.16 9.86
N TRP A 242 5.82 -10.57 9.64
CA TRP A 242 5.55 -9.74 8.46
C TRP A 242 6.51 -8.55 8.35
N LEU A 243 6.76 -7.85 9.46
CA LEU A 243 7.67 -6.70 9.50
C LEU A 243 9.14 -7.10 9.31
N ASN A 244 9.53 -8.27 9.83
CA ASN A 244 10.89 -8.78 9.66
C ASN A 244 11.15 -9.27 8.23
N GLU A 245 10.17 -9.92 7.60
CA GLU A 245 10.31 -10.43 6.23
C GLU A 245 9.92 -9.40 5.16
N MET A 246 9.13 -8.39 5.49
CA MET A 246 8.73 -7.30 4.57
C MET A 246 8.21 -7.82 3.22
N PRO A 247 7.16 -8.67 3.16
CA PRO A 247 6.68 -9.24 1.89
C PRO A 247 6.12 -8.17 0.93
N SER A 248 5.80 -6.99 1.44
CA SER A 248 5.64 -5.77 0.67
C SER A 248 6.18 -4.58 1.47
N VAL A 249 6.49 -3.48 0.79
CA VAL A 249 6.94 -2.24 1.43
C VAL A 249 5.75 -1.27 1.48
N PRO A 250 5.19 -0.96 2.67
CA PRO A 250 4.14 0.04 2.83
C PRO A 250 4.55 1.37 2.23
N LEU A 251 3.68 2.03 1.46
CA LEU A 251 3.96 3.35 0.91
C LEU A 251 3.08 4.38 1.62
N LEU A 252 1.82 4.47 1.21
CA LEU A 252 0.94 5.58 1.57
C LEU A 252 -0.46 5.05 1.91
N GLN A 253 -1.10 5.74 2.85
CA GLN A 253 -2.52 5.71 3.04
C GLN A 253 -3.16 6.64 2.00
N TRP A 254 -3.94 6.06 1.11
CA TRP A 254 -4.58 6.80 0.02
C TRP A 254 -5.81 7.56 0.53
N TYR A 255 -5.96 8.81 0.08
CA TYR A 255 -7.19 9.58 0.18
C TYR A 255 -7.94 9.62 -1.16
N HIS A 256 -9.22 9.25 -1.15
CA HIS A 256 -10.07 9.34 -2.32
C HIS A 256 -10.42 10.80 -2.61
N ARG A 257 -9.80 11.33 -3.66
CA ARG A 257 -9.98 12.69 -4.17
C ARG A 257 -11.06 12.66 -5.25
N ILE A 258 -12.31 12.84 -4.85
CA ILE A 258 -13.45 12.79 -5.76
C ILE A 258 -14.13 14.16 -5.73
N PRO A 259 -13.95 14.98 -6.78
CA PRO A 259 -14.64 16.27 -6.85
C PRO A 259 -16.12 16.07 -7.14
N HIS A 260 -16.96 16.89 -6.51
CA HIS A 260 -18.41 16.90 -6.69
C HIS A 260 -18.83 18.17 -7.42
N ASN A 261 -19.80 18.05 -8.33
CA ASN A 261 -20.34 19.21 -9.04
C ASN A 261 -21.72 19.58 -8.48
N GLU A 262 -21.78 20.75 -7.84
CA GLU A 262 -22.97 21.26 -7.16
C GLU A 262 -23.87 22.13 -8.05
N THR A 263 -23.71 22.07 -9.37
CA THR A 263 -24.56 22.84 -10.30
C THR A 263 -26.03 22.45 -10.21
N TYR A 264 -26.32 21.17 -10.04
CA TYR A 264 -27.69 20.63 -10.01
C TYR A 264 -28.01 19.81 -8.76
N TRP A 265 -26.99 19.32 -8.06
CA TRP A 265 -27.15 18.42 -6.92
C TRP A 265 -26.28 18.88 -5.75
N THR A 266 -26.88 19.00 -4.58
CA THR A 266 -26.23 19.36 -3.31
C THR A 266 -26.33 18.18 -2.32
N ASN A 267 -25.88 18.40 -1.08
CA ASN A 267 -25.82 17.39 -0.03
C ASN A 267 -24.94 16.18 -0.38
N TRP A 268 -23.82 16.44 -1.07
CA TRP A 268 -22.77 15.45 -1.24
C TRP A 268 -22.16 15.07 0.11
N PRO A 269 -21.72 13.81 0.31
CA PRO A 269 -21.05 13.43 1.55
C PRO A 269 -19.76 14.24 1.74
N SER A 270 -19.56 14.75 2.96
CA SER A 270 -18.44 15.61 3.30
C SER A 270 -17.91 15.31 4.72
N ALA A 271 -16.80 15.93 5.09
CA ALA A 271 -16.28 15.83 6.46
C ALA A 271 -17.27 16.35 7.52
N GLU A 272 -18.09 17.35 7.18
CA GLU A 272 -19.12 17.92 8.06
C GLU A 272 -20.40 17.08 8.10
N ASN A 273 -20.70 16.39 7.00
CA ASN A 273 -21.83 15.47 6.89
C ASN A 273 -21.38 14.09 6.34
N PRO A 274 -20.67 13.27 7.14
CA PRO A 274 -19.99 12.08 6.66
C PRO A 274 -20.91 10.85 6.61
N TYR A 275 -22.10 10.98 6.04
CA TYR A 275 -23.12 9.92 6.07
C TYR A 275 -22.75 8.67 5.24
N ILE A 276 -21.89 8.80 4.23
CA ILE A 276 -21.34 7.70 3.44
C ILE A 276 -20.08 8.16 2.68
N ASN A 277 -19.31 7.25 2.10
CA ASN A 277 -18.21 7.60 1.18
C ASN A 277 -18.77 7.98 -0.22
N SER A 278 -18.08 8.86 -0.95
CA SER A 278 -18.56 9.38 -2.25
C SER A 278 -18.01 8.63 -3.48
N ALA A 279 -17.44 7.44 -3.33
CA ALA A 279 -16.89 6.68 -4.46
C ALA A 279 -18.01 6.04 -5.29
N TYR A 280 -18.13 6.47 -6.55
CA TYR A 280 -19.19 6.00 -7.45
C TYR A 280 -19.04 4.56 -7.91
N TRP A 281 -17.83 3.98 -7.77
CA TRP A 281 -17.56 2.57 -8.04
C TRP A 281 -17.81 1.66 -6.82
N HIS A 282 -18.09 2.23 -5.64
CA HIS A 282 -18.41 1.43 -4.46
C HIS A 282 -19.86 0.93 -4.49
N ARG A 283 -20.11 -0.23 -3.87
CA ARG A 283 -21.46 -0.80 -3.73
C ARG A 283 -22.43 0.10 -2.95
N THR A 284 -21.92 1.10 -2.24
CA THR A 284 -22.69 2.08 -1.47
C THR A 284 -23.18 3.27 -2.30
N TRP A 285 -22.85 3.35 -3.59
CA TRP A 285 -23.16 4.53 -4.42
C TRP A 285 -24.65 4.90 -4.45
N LEU A 286 -25.54 3.91 -4.44
CA LEU A 286 -26.98 4.16 -4.38
C LEU A 286 -27.38 5.00 -3.15
N LEU A 287 -26.71 4.82 -2.01
CA LEU A 287 -26.97 5.60 -0.79
C LEU A 287 -26.56 7.07 -0.95
N VAL A 288 -25.53 7.35 -1.76
CA VAL A 288 -25.17 8.73 -2.12
C VAL A 288 -26.30 9.36 -2.91
N LEU A 289 -26.77 8.70 -3.97
CA LEU A 289 -27.83 9.20 -4.84
C LEU A 289 -29.13 9.49 -4.10
N LEU A 290 -29.49 8.64 -3.14
CA LEU A 290 -30.67 8.83 -2.29
C LEU A 290 -30.52 10.00 -1.29
N GLY A 291 -29.29 10.40 -0.98
CA GLY A 291 -29.00 11.54 -0.12
C GLY A 291 -28.92 12.88 -0.87
N LEU A 292 -28.68 12.87 -2.18
CA LEU A 292 -28.54 14.11 -2.96
C LEU A 292 -29.84 14.91 -3.01
N GLN A 293 -29.70 16.23 -3.05
CA GLN A 293 -30.83 17.16 -3.12
C GLN A 293 -30.72 18.08 -4.34
N PRO A 294 -31.82 18.44 -5.02
CA PRO A 294 -31.78 19.43 -6.10
C PRO A 294 -31.20 20.77 -5.63
N ALA A 295 -30.28 21.36 -6.40
CA ALA A 295 -29.71 22.68 -6.08
C ALA A 295 -30.68 23.84 -6.33
N GLN A 296 -31.75 23.59 -7.10
CA GLN A 296 -32.82 24.54 -7.39
C GLN A 296 -34.14 23.84 -7.09
N THR A 297 -35.01 24.50 -6.32
CA THR A 297 -36.39 24.06 -6.04
C THR A 297 -37.37 24.91 -6.83
#